data_AF-A0A2A2GR49-F1
#
_entry.id   AF-A0A2A2GR49-F1
#
_cell.length_a   1.000
_cell.length_b   1.000
_cell.length_c   1.000
_cell.angle_alpha   90.00
_cell.angle_beta   90.00
_cell.angle_gamma   90.00
#
_symmetry.space_group_name_H-M   'P 1'
#
loop_
_entity.id
_entity.type
_entity.pdbx_description
1 polymer ?
#
loop_
_entity_poly.entity_id
_entity_poly.type
_entity_poly.pdbx_seq_one_letter_code
_entity_poly.pdbx_strand_id
1 'polypeptide(L)' 'MQPDGVHFHMLIYKRFAKSNAKTSVWILALYMPFVILSVIFAHQSFVLIALSFVFVVLYQVFYRRLVAFRF' A
#
# COMPACT_ATOMS: atom_id res chain seq x y z
N MET A 1 6.43 1.12 24.96
CA MET A 1 6.36 1.55 23.55
C MET A 1 5.08 0.97 22.96
N GLN A 2 4.02 1.77 22.85
CA GLN A 2 2.83 1.33 22.11
C GLN A 2 3.18 1.39 20.61
N PRO A 3 2.87 0.35 19.82
CA PRO A 3 3.16 0.38 18.39
C PRO A 3 2.37 1.52 17.76
N ASP A 4 3.03 2.36 16.97
CA ASP A 4 2.43 3.53 16.32
C ASP A 4 1.18 3.12 15.52
N GLY A 5 0.02 3.32 16.13
CA GLY A 5 -1.29 2.82 15.68
C GLY A 5 -1.83 3.48 14.41
N VAL A 6 -0.95 4.18 13.67
CA VAL A 6 -1.23 5.05 12.52
C VAL A 6 -0.53 4.56 11.26
N HIS A 7 0.22 3.44 11.33
CA HIS A 7 0.77 2.81 10.13
C HIS A 7 -0.36 2.30 9.22
N PHE A 8 -0.12 2.34 7.91
CA PHE A 8 -1.11 2.01 6.88
C PHE A 8 -1.82 0.66 7.09
N HIS A 9 -1.07 -0.40 7.42
CA HIS A 9 -1.63 -1.71 7.68
C HIS A 9 -2.53 -1.74 8.93
N MET A 10 -2.18 -0.98 9.98
CA MET A 10 -3.03 -0.84 11.17
C MET A 10 -4.29 -0.03 10.88
N LEU A 11 -4.24 0.96 9.99
CA LEU A 11 -5.42 1.72 9.55
C LEU A 11 -6.40 0.81 8.79
N ILE A 12 -5.90 -0.03 7.88
CA ILE A 12 -6.72 -1.03 7.18
C ILE A 12 -7.32 -2.05 8.17
N TYR A 13 -6.51 -2.52 9.13
CA TYR A 13 -6.96 -3.44 10.18
C TYR A 13 -8.10 -2.86 11.03
N LYS A 14 -7.90 -1.65 11.56
CA LYS A 14 -8.88 -0.99 12.44
C LYS A 14 -10.19 -0.66 11.73
N ARG A 15 -10.15 -0.35 10.43
CA ARG A 15 -11.30 0.19 9.71
C ARG A 15 -12.07 -0.83 8.87
N PHE A 16 -11.37 -1.66 8.10
CA PHE A 16 -12.00 -2.51 7.09
C PHE A 16 -11.98 -3.98 7.46
N ALA A 17 -10.81 -4.48 7.85
CA ALA A 17 -10.61 -5.91 7.97
C ALA A 17 -11.08 -6.46 9.32
N LYS A 18 -10.86 -5.71 10.42
CA LYS A 18 -11.02 -6.16 11.82
C LYS A 18 -10.38 -7.54 12.10
N SER A 19 -9.47 -7.96 11.21
CA SER A 19 -8.85 -9.28 11.15
C SER A 19 -7.52 -9.13 10.41
N ASN A 20 -6.45 -9.62 11.01
CA ASN A 20 -5.10 -9.48 10.46
C ASN A 20 -4.96 -10.17 9.09
N ALA A 21 -5.62 -11.33 8.91
CA ALA A 21 -5.57 -12.08 7.65
C ALA A 21 -6.16 -11.27 6.48
N LYS A 22 -7.32 -10.63 6.68
CA LYS A 22 -7.97 -9.83 5.64
C LYS A 22 -7.16 -8.58 5.28
N THR A 23 -6.54 -7.93 6.26
CA THR A 23 -5.62 -6.79 6.01
C THR A 23 -4.46 -7.21 5.11
N SER A 24 -3.82 -8.33 5.42
CA SER A 24 -2.69 -8.84 4.65
C SER A 24 -3.09 -9.19 3.21
N VAL A 25 -4.25 -9.81 3.00
CA VAL A 25 -4.78 -10.11 1.66
C VAL A 25 -4.99 -8.84 0.84
N TRP A 26 -5.55 -7.78 1.43
CA TRP A 26 -5.73 -6.50 0.74
C TRP A 26 -4.40 -5.83 0.38
N ILE A 27 -3.44 -5.83 1.29
CA ILE A 27 -2.10 -5.28 1.01
C ILE A 27 -1.43 -6.08 -0.10
N LEU A 28 -1.51 -7.41 -0.05
CA LEU A 28 -0.94 -8.29 -1.06
C LEU A 28 -1.60 -8.05 -2.42
N ALA A 29 -2.93 -7.96 -2.48
CA ALA A 29 -3.67 -7.73 -3.72
C ALA A 29 -3.32 -6.37 -4.35
N LEU A 30 -3.09 -5.33 -3.55
CA LEU A 30 -2.68 -4.01 -4.05
C LEU A 30 -1.20 -3.97 -4.47
N TYR A 31 -0.33 -4.76 -3.81
CA TYR A 31 1.10 -4.80 -4.08
C TYR A 31 1.46 -5.70 -5.27
N MET A 32 0.78 -6.85 -5.41
CA MET A 32 1.07 -7.87 -6.43
C MET A 32 1.15 -7.34 -7.87
N PRO A 33 0.26 -6.45 -8.35
CA PRO A 33 0.36 -5.88 -9.69
C PRO A 33 1.70 -5.15 -9.92
N PHE A 34 2.20 -4.41 -8.92
CA PHE A 34 3.48 -3.71 -9.04
C PHE A 34 4.66 -4.68 -9.11
N VAL A 35 4.59 -5.78 -8.36
CA VAL A 35 5.61 -6.85 -8.43
C VAL A 35 5.61 -7.49 -9.81
N ILE A 36 4.45 -7.91 -10.31
CA ILE A 36 4.33 -8.55 -11.63
C ILE A 36 4.87 -7.60 -12.72
N LEU A 37 4.46 -6.34 -12.71
CA LEU A 37 4.94 -5.35 -13.68
C LEU A 37 6.45 -5.11 -13.55
N SER A 38 7.00 -5.07 -12.33
CA SER A 38 8.45 -4.91 -12.15
C SER A 38 9.26 -6.07 -12.71
N VAL A 39 8.74 -7.30 -12.67
CA VAL A 39 9.39 -8.46 -13.27
C VAL A 39 9.31 -8.40 -14.81
N ILE A 40 8.15 -8.05 -15.36
CA ILE A 40 7.97 -7.91 -16.82
C ILE A 40 8.89 -6.82 -17.40
N PHE A 41 9.05 -5.71 -16.69
CA PHE A 41 9.84 -4.55 -17.12
C PHE A 41 11.23 -4.48 -16.48
N ALA A 42 11.79 -5.62 -16.03
CA ALA A 42 13.03 -5.66 -15.24
C ALA A 42 14.24 -4.99 -15.93
N HIS A 43 14.28 -4.97 -17.26
CA HIS A 43 15.37 -4.36 -18.04
C HIS A 43 15.09 -2.92 -18.48
N GLN A 44 13.94 -2.35 -18.12
CA GLN A 44 13.50 -1.02 -18.54
C GLN A 44 13.55 -0.05 -17.35
N SER A 45 14.73 0.49 -17.06
CA SER A 45 14.97 1.33 -15.87
C SER A 45 14.01 2.51 -15.76
N PHE A 46 13.68 3.17 -16.86
CA PHE A 46 12.72 4.28 -16.88
C PHE A 46 11.30 3.84 -16.45
N VAL A 47 10.86 2.66 -16.89
CA VAL A 47 9.54 2.11 -16.52
C VAL A 47 9.51 1.73 -15.04
N LEU A 48 10.59 1.15 -14.52
CA LEU A 48 10.71 0.81 -13.10
C LEU A 48 10.66 2.07 -12.22
N ILE A 49 11.38 3.14 -12.60
CA ILE A 49 11.33 4.42 -11.88
C ILE A 49 9.92 5.01 -11.90
N ALA A 50 9.24 4.99 -13.05
CA ALA A 50 7.86 5.44 -13.17
C ALA A 50 6.91 4.61 -12.28
N LEU A 51 7.05 3.28 -12.27
CA LEU A 51 6.28 2.38 -11.41
C LEU A 51 6.51 2.68 -9.92
N SER A 52 7.74 2.92 -9.49
CA SER A 52 8.05 3.31 -8.11
C SER A 52 7.38 4.64 -7.75
N PHE A 53 7.42 5.63 -8.65
CA PHE A 53 6.78 6.92 -8.41
C PHE A 53 5.26 6.78 -8.28
N VAL A 54 4.63 6.03 -9.18
CA VAL A 54 3.19 5.73 -9.13
C VAL A 54 2.82 5.00 -7.83
N PHE A 55 3.63 4.02 -7.41
CA PHE A 55 3.42 3.30 -6.15
C PHE A 55 3.45 4.26 -4.95
N VAL A 56 4.44 5.14 -4.86
CA VAL A 56 4.57 6.12 -3.76
C VAL A 56 3.38 7.07 -3.73
N VAL A 57 2.97 7.60 -4.89
CA VAL A 57 1.82 8.51 -4.99
C VAL A 57 0.54 7.80 -4.53
N LEU A 58 0.28 6.59 -5.02
CA LEU A 58 -0.90 5.82 -4.63
C LEU A 58 -0.88 5.50 -3.13
N TYR A 59 0.26 5.05 -2.59
CA TYR A 59 0.41 4.81 -1.16
C TYR A 59 0.06 6.05 -0.34
N GLN A 60 0.59 7.22 -0.72
CA GLN A 60 0.26 8.48 -0.04
C GLN A 60 -1.21 8.87 -0.19
N VAL A 61 -1.82 8.68 -1.35
CA VAL A 61 -3.26 8.97 -1.57
C VAL A 61 -4.12 8.07 -0.69
N PHE A 62 -3.86 6.75 -0.66
CA PHE A 62 -4.59 5.83 0.21
C PHE A 62 -4.37 6.15 1.68
N TYR A 63 -3.13 6.43 2.08
CA TYR A 63 -2.79 6.81 3.45
C TYR A 63 -3.55 8.08 3.87
N ARG A 64 -3.48 9.15 3.06
CA ARG A 64 -4.19 10.40 3.32
C ARG A 64 -5.70 10.19 3.36
N ARG A 65 -6.30 9.41 2.45
CA ARG A 65 -7.73 9.11 2.53
C ARG A 65 -8.08 8.39 3.82
N LEU A 66 -7.34 7.33 4.18
CA LEU A 66 -7.60 6.57 5.40
C LEU A 66 -7.40 7.41 6.68
N VAL A 67 -6.44 8.33 6.70
CA VAL A 67 -6.16 9.22 7.84
C VAL A 67 -7.10 10.44 7.90
N ALA A 68 -7.42 11.07 6.76
CA ALA A 68 -8.22 12.31 6.70
C ALA A 68 -9.66 12.14 7.19
N PHE A 69 -10.24 10.93 7.07
CA PHE A 69 -11.52 10.60 7.71
C PHE A 69 -11.43 10.41 9.24
N ARG A 70 -10.46 11.07 9.90
CA ARG A 70 -10.27 11.11 11.36
C ARG A 70 -10.30 12.56 11.86
N PHE A 71 -11.23 13.34 11.31
CA PHE A 71 -11.77 14.57 11.89
C PHE A 71 -13.29 14.49 11.83
#